data_AF-A4BBM9-F1
#
_entry.id   AF-A4BBM9-F1
#
_cell.length_a   1.000
_cell.length_b   1.000
_cell.length_c   1.000
_cell.angle_alpha   90.00
_cell.angle_beta   90.00
_cell.angle_gamma   90.00
#
_symmetry.space_group_name_H-M   'P 1'
#
loop_
_entity.id
_entity.type
_entity.pdbx_description
1 polymer ?
#
loop_
_entity_poly.entity_id
_entity_poly.type
_entity_poly.pdbx_seq_one_letter_code
_entity_poly.pdbx_strand_id
1 'polypeptide(L)'
;MIGGLLFTAIFSVFVFADDPPWPDVHPCTGASIPLTTEKAVVQAIECLYDGRVAKVTRQNTGRDDWYYQLRILISGGRVKTLDVHPQTGLPLDPQELEAINASFNN
;
A
#
# COMPACT_ATOMS: atom_id res chain seq x y z
N MET A 1 -31.70 -37.42 -36.19
CA MET A 1 -31.70 -36.04 -35.65
C MET A 1 -30.78 -36.04 -34.44
N ILE A 2 -29.65 -35.33 -34.54
CA ILE A 2 -28.58 -35.32 -33.52
C ILE A 2 -28.99 -34.31 -32.45
N GLY A 3 -29.31 -34.81 -31.26
CA GLY A 3 -29.61 -33.98 -30.08
C GLY A 3 -28.32 -33.40 -29.51
N GLY A 4 -28.11 -32.10 -29.74
CA GLY A 4 -26.94 -31.37 -29.25
C GLY A 4 -27.03 -31.11 -27.76
N LEU A 5 -26.03 -31.59 -27.03
CA LEU A 5 -25.69 -31.18 -25.67
C LEU A 5 -25.24 -29.71 -25.70
N LEU A 6 -26.00 -28.81 -25.08
CA LEU A 6 -25.55 -27.46 -24.78
C LEU A 6 -25.10 -27.40 -23.32
N PHE A 7 -23.83 -27.71 -23.11
CA PHE A 7 -23.03 -27.22 -21.99
C PHE A 7 -22.57 -25.81 -22.37
N THR A 8 -23.17 -24.77 -21.80
CA THR A 8 -22.61 -23.41 -21.84
C THR A 8 -22.36 -22.95 -20.41
N ALA A 9 -21.12 -23.15 -20.00
CA ALA A 9 -20.52 -22.50 -18.84
C ALA A 9 -20.60 -20.98 -19.04
N ILE A 10 -21.44 -20.31 -18.26
CA ILE A 10 -21.48 -18.85 -18.25
C ILE A 10 -20.28 -18.38 -17.44
N PHE A 11 -19.41 -17.74 -18.21
CA PHE A 11 -18.11 -17.17 -17.89
C PHE A 11 -18.23 -16.10 -16.79
N SER A 12 -17.28 -16.16 -15.86
CA SER A 12 -17.11 -15.27 -14.72
C SER A 12 -16.98 -13.80 -15.13
N VAL A 13 -17.79 -12.92 -14.54
CA VAL A 13 -17.53 -11.47 -14.54
C VAL A 13 -17.10 -11.10 -13.13
N PHE A 14 -15.78 -11.17 -12.88
CA PHE A 14 -15.18 -10.48 -11.75
C PHE A 14 -15.09 -9.00 -12.12
N VAL A 15 -15.96 -8.20 -11.52
CA VAL A 15 -15.87 -6.74 -11.51
C VAL A 15 -14.69 -6.39 -10.62
N PHE A 16 -13.55 -6.03 -11.21
CA PHE A 16 -12.46 -5.41 -10.47
C PHE A 16 -12.88 -3.99 -10.13
N ALA A 17 -12.89 -3.67 -8.83
CA ALA A 17 -13.08 -2.32 -8.35
C ALA A 17 -11.95 -1.44 -8.91
N ASP A 18 -12.31 -0.34 -9.58
CA ASP A 18 -11.41 0.76 -9.90
C ASP A 18 -10.90 1.38 -8.59
N ASP A 19 -9.84 0.81 -8.02
CA ASP A 19 -9.02 1.49 -7.02
C ASP A 19 -8.42 2.75 -7.65
N PRO A 20 -8.27 3.87 -6.90
CA PRO A 20 -7.72 5.11 -7.43
C PRO A 20 -6.34 4.88 -8.06
N PRO A 21 -5.90 5.73 -9.01
CA PRO A 21 -4.67 5.51 -9.77
C PRO A 21 -3.44 5.73 -8.87
N TRP A 22 -3.15 4.72 -8.07
CA TRP A 22 -1.86 4.59 -7.42
C TRP A 22 -0.80 4.34 -8.49
N PRO A 23 0.42 4.86 -8.32
CA PRO A 23 1.49 4.56 -9.27
C PRO A 23 1.71 3.04 -9.34
N ASP A 24 2.02 2.52 -10.53
CA ASP A 24 2.29 1.08 -10.71
C ASP A 24 3.49 0.60 -9.89
N VAL A 25 4.37 1.53 -9.52
CA VAL A 25 5.60 1.30 -8.75
C VAL A 25 5.73 2.25 -7.57
N HIS A 26 6.29 1.73 -6.48
CA HIS A 26 6.57 2.50 -5.28
C HIS A 26 7.72 3.50 -5.54
N PRO A 27 7.56 4.80 -5.18
CA PRO A 27 8.51 5.85 -5.56
C PRO A 27 9.93 5.64 -5.02
N CYS A 28 10.07 5.10 -3.81
CA CYS A 28 11.38 4.84 -3.21
C CYS A 28 11.99 3.47 -3.56
N THR A 29 11.23 2.37 -3.36
CA THR A 29 11.75 1.00 -3.51
C THR A 29 11.66 0.46 -4.94
N GLY A 30 10.87 1.08 -5.82
CA GLY A 30 10.57 0.56 -7.16
C GLY A 30 9.73 -0.71 -7.17
N ALA A 31 9.17 -1.13 -6.03
CA ALA A 31 8.34 -2.33 -5.93
C ALA A 31 6.99 -2.13 -6.63
N SER A 32 6.47 -3.17 -7.29
CA SER A 32 5.14 -3.12 -7.90
C SER A 32 4.04 -2.99 -6.83
N ILE A 33 3.06 -2.13 -7.10
CA ILE A 33 1.86 -1.94 -6.28
C ILE A 33 0.71 -2.78 -6.89
N PRO A 34 -0.16 -3.42 -6.07
CA PRO A 34 -0.21 -3.37 -4.62
C PRO A 34 0.86 -4.20 -3.93
N LEU A 35 1.39 -3.65 -2.84
CA LEU A 35 2.20 -4.38 -1.87
C LEU A 35 1.34 -5.46 -1.20
N THR A 36 1.79 -6.70 -1.26
CA THR A 36 1.03 -7.87 -0.78
C THR A 36 1.46 -8.37 0.60
N THR A 37 2.53 -7.81 1.17
CA THR A 37 3.09 -8.27 2.45
C THR A 37 3.41 -7.11 3.39
N GLU A 38 3.24 -7.32 4.69
CA GLU A 38 3.65 -6.35 5.73
C GLU A 38 5.14 -6.01 5.61
N LYS A 39 5.98 -6.99 5.28
CA LYS A 39 7.42 -6.78 5.06
C LYS A 39 7.68 -5.76 3.94
N ALA A 40 6.94 -5.83 2.84
CA ALA A 40 7.08 -4.87 1.75
C ALA A 40 6.67 -3.45 2.17
N VAL A 41 5.60 -3.33 2.98
CA VAL A 41 5.18 -2.05 3.57
C VAL A 41 6.24 -1.48 4.50
N VAL A 42 6.85 -2.32 5.35
CA VAL A 42 7.95 -1.91 6.23
C VAL A 42 9.14 -1.41 5.42
N GLN A 43 9.56 -2.16 4.39
CA GLN A 43 10.68 -1.77 3.52
C GLN A 43 10.41 -0.46 2.76
N ALA A 44 9.18 -0.26 2.29
CA ALA A 44 8.73 0.99 1.67
C ALA A 44 8.94 2.19 2.61
N ILE A 45 8.52 2.06 3.86
CA ILE A 45 8.62 3.11 4.86
C ILE A 45 10.06 3.35 5.32
N GLU A 46 10.85 2.30 5.52
CA GLU A 46 12.27 2.43 5.84
C GLU A 46 13.03 3.17 4.72
N CYS A 47 12.68 2.91 3.46
CA CYS A 47 13.23 3.61 2.30
C CYS A 47 12.84 5.09 2.30
N LEU A 48 11.55 5.41 2.50
CA LEU A 48 11.04 6.80 2.43
C LEU A 48 11.65 7.72 3.49
N TYR A 49 11.91 7.20 4.69
CA TYR A 49 12.32 8.00 5.85
C TYR A 49 13.80 7.83 6.24
N ASP A 50 14.57 7.06 5.47
CA ASP A 50 15.95 6.67 5.78
C ASP A 50 16.08 6.24 7.26
N GLY A 51 15.22 5.30 7.65
CA GLY A 51 14.94 4.97 9.04
C GLY A 51 14.72 3.48 9.27
N ARG A 52 14.45 3.14 10.53
CA ARG A 52 14.20 1.76 10.98
C ARG A 52 12.84 1.66 11.63
N VAL A 53 12.00 0.75 11.17
CA VAL A 53 10.69 0.50 11.81
C VAL A 53 10.91 -0.25 13.12
N ALA A 54 10.46 0.33 14.22
CA ALA A 54 10.53 -0.26 15.56
C ALA A 54 9.25 -1.02 15.95
N LYS A 55 8.10 -0.61 15.41
CA LYS A 55 6.80 -1.25 15.70
C LYS A 55 5.84 -1.07 14.54
N VAL A 56 5.09 -2.13 14.24
CA VAL A 56 3.95 -2.12 13.31
C VAL A 56 2.69 -2.44 14.10
N THR A 57 1.62 -1.70 13.88
CA THR A 57 0.31 -1.97 14.48
C THR A 57 -0.76 -1.83 13.41
N ARG A 58 -1.66 -2.81 13.29
CA ARG A 58 -2.82 -2.69 12.41
C ARG A 58 -3.93 -1.94 13.14
N GLN A 59 -4.43 -0.87 12.53
CA GLN A 59 -5.55 -0.08 13.03
C GLN A 59 -6.75 -0.26 12.11
N ASN A 60 -7.93 -0.51 12.69
CA ASN A 60 -9.18 -0.62 11.94
C ASN A 60 -9.98 0.67 12.12
N THR A 61 -10.39 1.29 11.01
CA THR A 61 -11.15 2.56 11.01
C THR A 61 -12.64 2.37 10.77
N GLY A 62 -13.06 1.18 10.35
CA GLY A 62 -14.45 0.91 10.01
C GLY A 62 -14.73 -0.56 9.75
N ARG A 63 -15.80 -0.80 8.99
CA ARG A 63 -16.30 -2.16 8.73
C ARG A 63 -15.35 -2.97 7.85
N ASP A 64 -14.66 -2.31 6.90
CA ASP A 64 -13.70 -2.95 5.98
C ASP A 64 -12.39 -2.15 5.77
N ASP A 65 -12.29 -0.93 6.33
CA ASP A 65 -11.10 -0.08 6.20
C ASP A 65 -10.11 -0.27 7.36
N TRP A 66 -8.84 -0.37 7.02
CA TRP A 66 -7.75 -0.52 7.97
C TRP A 66 -6.44 0.06 7.41
N TYR A 67 -5.54 0.43 8.31
CA TYR A 67 -4.22 0.97 7.98
C TYR A 67 -3.14 0.43 8.91
N TYR A 68 -1.87 0.60 8.54
CA TYR A 68 -0.75 0.32 9.43
C TYR A 68 -0.32 1.60 10.15
N GLN A 69 -0.27 1.55 11.47
CA GLN A 69 0.40 2.54 12.29
C GLN A 69 1.82 2.05 12.60
N LEU A 70 2.82 2.73 12.04
CA LEU A 70 4.23 2.39 12.19
C LEU A 70 4.93 3.40 13.11
N ARG A 71 5.78 2.88 14.01
CA ARG A 71 6.75 3.70 14.74
C ARG A 71 8.12 3.52 14.12
N ILE A 72 8.74 4.62 13.71
CA ILE A 72 9.98 4.65 12.96
C ILE A 72 11.01 5.43 13.76
N LEU A 73 12.21 4.86 13.84
CA LEU A 73 13.42 5.51 14.33
C LEU A 73 14.10 6.17 13.12
N ILE A 74 14.08 7.49 13.08
CA ILE A 74 14.74 8.26 12.02
C ILE A 74 16.09 8.79 12.50
N SER A 75 16.93 9.18 11.55
CA SER A 75 18.24 9.77 11.80
C SER A 75 18.17 10.90 12.85
N GLY A 76 19.09 10.87 13.82
CA GLY A 76 19.08 11.77 14.99
C GLY A 76 18.32 11.24 16.21
N GLY A 77 17.93 9.97 16.23
CA GLY A 77 17.35 9.30 17.40
C GLY A 77 15.91 9.72 17.72
N ARG A 78 15.25 10.40 16.78
CA ARG A 78 13.86 10.81 16.91
C ARG A 78 12.95 9.65 16.54
N VAL A 79 11.84 9.52 17.27
CA VAL A 79 10.79 8.54 16.97
C VAL A 79 9.64 9.28 16.29
N LYS A 80 9.22 8.79 15.12
CA LYS A 80 8.04 9.26 14.41
C LYS A 80 6.98 8.17 14.39
N THR A 81 5.70 8.54 14.47
CA THR A 81 4.59 7.63 14.27
C THR A 81 3.87 8.02 12.98
N LEU A 82 3.61 7.08 12.10
CA LEU A 82 2.97 7.30 10.80
C LEU A 82 1.84 6.33 10.60
N ASP A 83 0.76 6.81 9.99
CA ASP A 83 -0.34 6.00 9.51
C ASP A 83 -0.15 5.78 8.01
N VAL A 84 -0.21 4.53 7.56
CA VAL A 84 0.30 4.08 6.27
C VAL A 84 -0.71 3.17 5.58
N HIS A 85 -0.91 3.41 4.29
CA HIS A 85 -1.81 2.64 3.45
C HIS A 85 -1.24 1.22 3.20
N PRO A 86 -2.02 0.16 3.44
CA PRO A 86 -1.50 -1.20 3.48
C PRO A 86 -1.09 -1.76 2.12
N GLN A 87 -1.67 -1.25 1.03
CA GLN A 87 -1.38 -1.71 -0.33
C GLN A 87 -0.33 -0.87 -1.04
N THR A 88 -0.06 0.36 -0.59
CA THR A 88 0.89 1.24 -1.28
C THR A 88 2.12 1.53 -0.46
N GLY A 89 2.09 1.33 0.86
CA GLY A 89 3.22 1.68 1.72
C GLY A 89 3.44 3.19 1.84
N LEU A 90 2.50 4.01 1.38
CA LEU A 90 2.55 5.46 1.46
C LEU A 90 1.85 5.97 2.72
N PRO A 91 2.31 7.10 3.30
CA PRO A 91 1.61 7.74 4.42
C PRO A 91 0.19 8.16 4.02
N LEU A 92 -0.73 8.11 4.97
CA LEU A 92 -2.10 8.62 4.82
C LEU A 92 -2.17 10.13 5.09
N ASP A 93 -1.19 10.70 5.79
CA ASP A 93 -1.13 12.13 6.07
C ASP A 93 -0.80 12.90 4.77
N PRO A 94 -1.67 13.83 4.32
CA PRO A 94 -1.44 14.60 3.11
C PRO A 94 -0.18 15.47 3.16
N GLN A 95 0.23 15.96 4.35
CA GLN A 95 1.45 16.77 4.48
C GLN A 95 2.70 15.92 4.24
N GLU A 96 2.67 14.66 4.70
CA GLU A 96 3.75 13.70 4.47
C GLU A 96 3.83 13.30 3.00
N LEU A 97 2.68 13.07 2.36
CA LEU A 97 2.61 12.77 0.93
C LEU A 97 3.18 13.90 0.08
N GLU A 98 2.86 15.16 0.41
CA GLU A 98 3.40 16.33 -0.29
C GLU A 98 4.93 16.43 -0.11
N ALA A 99 5.43 16.24 1.11
CA ALA A 99 6.87 16.25 1.40
C ALA A 99 7.63 15.14 0.66
N ILE A 100 7.05 13.95 0.56
CA ILE A 100 7.58 12.83 -0.23
C ILE A 100 7.63 13.21 -1.70
N ASN A 101 6.52 13.68 -2.28
CA ASN A 101 6.46 14.06 -3.69
C ASN A 101 7.45 15.19 -4.03
N ALA A 102 7.66 16.15 -3.12
CA ALA A 102 8.66 17.19 -3.29
C ALA A 102 10.10 16.65 -3.26
N SER A 103 10.35 15.56 -2.52
CA SER A 103 11.67 14.94 -2.40
C SER A 103 12.07 14.08 -3.59
N PHE A 104 11.10 13.55 -4.36
CA PHE A 104 11.35 12.69 -5.52
C PHE A 104 11.25 13.42 -6.88
N ASN A 105 10.75 14.66 -6.92
CA ASN A 105 10.58 15.44 -8.16
C ASN A 105 11.66 16.51 -8.39
N ASN A 106 12.77 16.47 -7.64
CA ASN A 106 13.87 17.44 -7.69
C ASN A 106 15.19 16.72 -8.04
#